data_AF-A0A7R6Z3Q3-F1
#
_entry.id   AF-A0A7R6Z3Q3-F1
#
_cell.length_a   1.000
_cell.length_b   1.000
_cell.length_c   1.000
_cell.angle_alpha   90.00
_cell.angle_beta   90.00
_cell.angle_gamma   90.00
#
_symmetry.space_group_name_H-M   'P 1'
#
loop_
_entity.id
_entity.type
_entity.pdbx_description
1 polymer ?
#
loop_
_entity_poly.entity_id
_entity_poly.type
_entity_poly.pdbx_seq_one_letter_code
_entity_poly.pdbx_strand_id
1 'polypeptide(L)'
;MSNSDHFSLLVSKAQIADVAGRLFGAKAARRLWYDLGLPAVDGKNPRTPSHQSLLPHVAAFIEARLVADSRINIAARQLYRAYCNWAVETGAPEMTLTRFGLLMQQTSIRRVPGRVVTYEARFK
;
A
#
# COMPACT_ATOMS: atom_id res chain seq x y z
N MET A 1 -2.89 -19.28 38.00
CA MET A 1 -2.53 -19.18 36.58
C MET A 1 -1.53 -18.05 36.44
N SER A 2 -0.35 -18.34 35.91
CA SER A 2 0.71 -17.34 35.78
C SER A 2 0.44 -16.46 34.55
N ASN A 3 0.88 -15.20 34.57
CA ASN A 3 0.69 -14.26 33.44
C ASN A 3 1.22 -14.82 32.10
N SER A 4 2.26 -15.65 32.17
CA SER A 4 2.88 -16.32 31.02
C SER A 4 1.95 -17.33 30.33
N ASP A 5 1.12 -18.05 31.09
CA ASP A 5 0.21 -19.07 30.55
C ASP A 5 -0.95 -18.42 29.78
N HIS A 6 -1.45 -17.30 30.31
CA HIS A 6 -2.51 -16.52 29.68
C HIS A 6 -2.02 -15.90 28.36
N PHE A 7 -0.81 -15.36 28.35
CA PHE A 7 -0.22 -14.78 27.13
C PHE A 7 0.02 -15.84 26.04
N SER A 8 0.56 -17.01 26.42
CA SER A 8 0.76 -18.14 25.49
C SER A 8 -0.56 -18.57 24.83
N LEU A 9 -1.64 -18.66 25.60
CA LEU A 9 -2.97 -19.00 25.10
C LEU A 9 -3.50 -17.97 24.09
N LEU A 10 -3.28 -16.68 24.33
CA LEU A 10 -3.67 -15.62 23.39
C LEU A 10 -2.89 -15.71 22.08
N VAL A 11 -1.60 -16.02 22.12
CA VAL A 11 -0.77 -16.22 20.92
C VAL A 11 -1.28 -17.39 20.09
N SER A 12 -1.57 -18.53 20.71
CA SER A 12 -2.12 -19.69 20.00
C SER A 12 -3.46 -19.37 19.33
N LYS A 13 -4.35 -18.66 20.03
CA LYS A 13 -5.65 -18.22 19.47
C LYS A 13 -5.46 -17.26 18.29
N ALA A 14 -4.52 -16.32 18.38
CA ALA A 14 -4.23 -15.38 17.29
C ALA A 14 -3.69 -16.07 16.04
N GLN A 15 -2.83 -17.08 16.20
CA GLN A 15 -2.31 -17.88 15.09
C GLN A 15 -3.42 -18.61 14.32
N ILE A 16 -4.41 -19.16 15.04
CA ILE A 16 -5.57 -19.83 14.42
C ILE A 16 -6.39 -18.83 13.59
N ALA A 17 -6.61 -17.62 14.11
CA ALA A 17 -7.32 -16.56 13.38
C ALA A 17 -6.56 -16.09 12.12
N ASP A 18 -5.22 -16.03 12.18
CA ASP A 18 -4.38 -15.69 11.02
C ASP A 18 -4.46 -16.75 9.92
N VAL A 19 -4.36 -18.04 10.29
CA VAL A 19 -4.53 -19.16 9.33
C VAL A 19 -5.90 -19.11 8.67
N ALA A 20 -6.97 -18.87 9.44
CA ALA A 20 -8.32 -18.72 8.89
C ALA A 20 -8.43 -17.52 7.93
N GLY A 21 -7.71 -16.42 8.20
CA GLY A 21 -7.64 -15.26 7.31
C GLY A 21 -6.99 -15.56 5.98
N ARG A 22 -5.92 -16.35 5.98
CA ARG A 22 -5.22 -16.78 4.76
C ARG A 22 -6.05 -17.74 3.92
N LEU A 23 -6.80 -18.65 4.54
CA LEU A 23 -7.57 -19.68 3.85
C LEU A 23 -8.96 -19.22 3.39
N PHE A 24 -9.64 -18.41 4.20
CA PHE A 24 -11.06 -18.08 4.02
C PHE A 24 -11.34 -16.57 3.98
N GLY A 25 -10.29 -15.75 4.06
CA GLY A 25 -10.37 -14.29 3.92
C GLY A 25 -10.70 -13.55 5.23
N ALA A 26 -10.62 -12.22 5.14
CA ALA A 26 -10.66 -11.31 6.29
C ALA A 26 -11.99 -11.33 7.08
N LYS A 27 -13.10 -11.78 6.50
CA LYS A 27 -14.37 -11.92 7.22
C LYS A 27 -14.34 -13.14 8.16
N ALA A 28 -13.78 -14.25 7.70
CA ALA A 28 -13.64 -15.48 8.49
C ALA A 28 -12.67 -15.28 9.66
N ALA A 29 -11.51 -14.66 9.43
CA ALA A 29 -10.56 -14.30 10.49
C ALA A 29 -11.20 -13.43 11.57
N ARG A 30 -11.94 -12.37 11.18
CA ARG A 30 -12.63 -11.50 12.14
C ARG A 30 -13.66 -12.24 12.96
N ARG A 31 -14.46 -13.10 12.32
CA ARG A 31 -15.45 -13.90 13.05
C ARG A 31 -14.77 -14.82 14.06
N LEU A 32 -13.71 -15.50 13.65
CA LEU A 32 -12.96 -16.41 14.51
C LEU A 32 -12.24 -15.67 15.65
N TRP A 33 -11.76 -14.45 15.42
CA TRP A 33 -11.17 -13.59 16.46
C TRP A 33 -12.16 -13.32 17.60
N TYR A 34 -13.41 -12.98 17.26
CA TYR A 34 -14.48 -12.81 18.25
C TYR A 34 -14.85 -14.12 18.94
N ASP A 35 -15.02 -15.21 18.18
CA ASP A 35 -15.43 -16.50 18.74
C ASP A 35 -14.34 -17.08 19.68
N LEU A 36 -13.06 -16.75 19.47
CA LEU A 36 -11.95 -17.13 20.36
C LEU A 36 -11.81 -16.22 21.60
N GLY A 37 -12.62 -15.17 21.72
CA GLY A 37 -12.56 -14.20 22.81
C GLY A 37 -11.24 -13.43 22.85
N LEU A 38 -10.61 -13.21 21.70
CA LEU A 38 -9.41 -12.39 21.63
C LEU A 38 -9.78 -10.92 21.90
N PRO A 39 -8.92 -10.16 22.59
CA PRO A 39 -9.20 -8.77 22.90
C PRO A 39 -9.45 -7.99 21.60
N ALA A 40 -10.50 -7.16 21.63
CA ALA A 40 -10.70 -6.18 20.58
C ALA A 40 -9.50 -5.22 20.62
N VAL A 41 -8.63 -5.30 19.62
CA VAL A 41 -7.65 -4.25 19.41
C VAL A 41 -8.41 -3.13 18.74
N ASP A 42 -8.67 -2.02 19.45
CA ASP A 42 -9.24 -0.81 18.85
C ASP A 42 -8.46 -0.50 17.58
N GLY A 43 -9.15 -0.69 16.45
CA GLY A 43 -8.55 -1.02 15.17
C GLY A 43 -7.60 0.05 14.65
N LYS A 44 -6.35 0.02 15.07
CA LYS A 44 -5.24 0.44 14.22
C LYS A 44 -4.90 -0.78 13.36
N ASN A 45 -5.67 -0.96 12.29
CA ASN A 45 -5.17 -1.59 11.06
C ASN A 45 -3.73 -1.09 10.89
N PRO A 46 -2.68 -1.94 10.74
CA PRO A 46 -1.29 -1.50 10.63
C PRO A 46 -1.25 -0.28 9.75
N ARG A 47 -0.94 0.86 10.38
CA ARG A 47 -1.43 2.19 9.98
C ARG A 47 -1.16 2.37 8.49
N THR A 48 -2.18 2.18 7.66
CA THR A 48 -2.00 2.30 6.22
C THR A 48 -1.43 3.70 6.01
N PRO A 49 -0.25 3.86 5.38
CA PRO A 49 0.40 5.16 5.30
C PRO A 49 -0.62 6.19 4.82
N SER A 50 -0.72 7.32 5.52
CA SER A 50 -1.69 8.33 5.15
C SER A 50 -1.36 8.84 3.74
N HIS A 51 -2.36 9.38 3.05
CA HIS A 51 -2.12 10.00 1.74
C HIS A 51 -1.00 11.06 1.84
N GLN A 52 -1.03 11.85 2.92
CA GLN A 52 -0.05 12.89 3.21
C GLN A 52 1.37 12.34 3.43
N SER A 53 1.52 11.17 4.06
CA SER A 53 2.84 10.59 4.29
C SER A 53 3.45 9.97 3.02
N LEU A 54 2.63 9.68 2.00
CA LEU A 54 3.08 9.05 0.75
C LEU A 54 3.46 10.04 -0.35
N LEU A 55 2.87 11.24 -0.35
CA LEU A 55 3.14 12.26 -1.36
C LEU A 55 4.63 12.62 -1.50
N PRO A 56 5.41 12.78 -0.42
CA PRO A 56 6.85 13.05 -0.53
C PRO A 56 7.62 11.96 -1.29
N HIS A 57 7.22 10.68 -1.16
CA HIS A 57 7.87 9.59 -1.88
C HIS A 57 7.55 9.60 -3.37
N VAL A 58 6.33 10.02 -3.75
CA VAL A 58 5.98 10.20 -5.17
C VAL A 58 6.73 11.39 -5.76
N ALA A 59 6.88 12.48 -5.01
CA ALA A 59 7.68 13.64 -5.43
C ALA A 59 9.15 13.26 -5.64
N ALA A 60 9.75 12.54 -4.68
CA ALA A 60 11.13 12.04 -4.78
C ALA A 60 11.33 11.09 -5.98
N PHE A 61 10.36 10.22 -6.26
CA PHE A 61 10.39 9.38 -7.46
C PHE A 61 10.38 10.20 -8.75
N ILE A 62 9.48 11.21 -8.84
CA ILE A 62 9.41 12.10 -10.01
C ILE A 62 10.73 12.83 -10.20
N GLU A 63 11.26 13.41 -9.13
CA GLU A 63 12.56 14.09 -9.15
C GLU A 63 13.69 13.14 -9.57
N ALA A 64 13.69 11.89 -9.11
CA ALA A 64 14.76 10.95 -9.42
C ALA A 64 14.69 10.40 -10.86
N ARG A 65 13.48 10.16 -11.40
CA ARG A 65 13.31 9.33 -12.61
C ARG A 65 12.58 10.00 -13.76
N LEU A 66 11.97 11.18 -13.57
CA LEU A 66 11.09 11.78 -14.56
C LEU A 66 11.42 13.24 -14.88
N VAL A 67 11.09 13.63 -16.11
CA VAL A 67 11.03 15.03 -16.55
C VAL A 67 9.68 15.23 -17.23
N ALA A 68 8.99 16.32 -16.90
CA ALA A 68 7.75 16.69 -17.58
C ALA A 68 8.01 16.95 -19.06
N ASP A 69 7.22 16.34 -19.94
CA ASP A 69 7.40 16.44 -21.39
C ASP A 69 6.05 16.23 -22.10
N SER A 70 5.50 17.29 -22.69
CA SER A 70 4.20 17.25 -23.37
C SER A 70 4.22 16.50 -24.71
N ARG A 71 5.40 16.17 -25.23
CA ARG A 71 5.55 15.42 -26.49
C ARG A 71 5.56 13.91 -26.27
N ILE A 72 5.79 13.47 -25.03
CA ILE A 72 5.93 12.06 -24.69
C ILE A 72 4.87 11.67 -23.67
N ASN A 73 4.23 10.52 -23.91
CA ASN A 73 3.23 9.96 -23.01
C ASN A 73 3.70 8.62 -22.47
N ILE A 74 3.79 8.49 -21.14
CA ILE A 74 4.04 7.21 -20.47
C ILE A 74 2.72 6.67 -19.93
N ALA A 75 2.43 5.39 -20.20
CA ALA A 75 1.24 4.73 -19.64
C ALA A 75 1.31 4.65 -18.11
N ALA A 76 0.19 4.91 -17.43
CA ALA A 76 0.12 4.89 -15.96
C ALA A 76 0.64 3.57 -15.35
N ARG A 77 0.35 2.44 -15.99
CA ARG A 77 0.86 1.12 -15.57
C ARG A 77 2.38 0.99 -15.68
N GLN A 78 2.96 1.57 -16.73
CA GLN A 78 4.42 1.57 -16.93
C GLN A 78 5.10 2.46 -15.88
N LEU A 79 4.54 3.65 -15.65
CA LEU A 79 5.04 4.58 -14.64
C LEU A 79 4.98 3.99 -13.23
N TYR A 80 3.88 3.31 -12.91
CA TYR A 80 3.72 2.61 -11.64
C TYR A 80 4.73 1.47 -11.45
N ARG A 81 4.98 0.66 -12.50
CA ARG A 81 6.04 -0.37 -12.43
C ARG A 81 7.41 0.25 -12.18
N ALA A 82 7.71 1.38 -12.81
CA ALA A 82 8.95 2.12 -12.55
C ALA A 82 9.03 2.62 -11.10
N TYR A 83 7.91 3.11 -10.54
CA TYR A 83 7.82 3.46 -9.12
C TYR A 83 8.09 2.25 -8.21
N CYS A 84 7.48 1.10 -8.48
CA CYS A 84 7.71 -0.12 -7.69
C CYS A 84 9.18 -0.54 -7.67
N ASN A 85 9.83 -0.54 -8.84
CA ASN A 85 11.25 -0.87 -8.94
C ASN A 85 12.11 0.13 -8.14
N TRP A 86 11.86 1.43 -8.32
CA TRP A 86 12.55 2.47 -7.57
C TRP A 86 12.31 2.37 -6.06
N ALA A 87 11.09 2.00 -5.63
CA ALA A 87 10.76 1.84 -4.22
C ALA A 87 11.52 0.67 -3.59
N VAL A 88 11.70 -0.44 -4.31
CA VAL A 88 12.57 -1.55 -3.89
C VAL A 88 14.03 -1.10 -3.80
N GLU A 89 14.52 -0.35 -4.78
CA GLU A 89 15.91 0.15 -4.82
C GLU A 89 16.22 1.11 -3.66
N THR A 90 15.24 1.88 -3.19
CA THR A 90 15.44 2.99 -2.24
C THR A 90 14.84 2.75 -0.86
N GLY A 91 14.10 1.66 -0.68
CA GLY A 91 13.34 1.40 0.55
C GLY A 91 12.11 2.29 0.72
N ALA A 92 11.61 2.90 -0.35
CA ALA A 92 10.38 3.69 -0.28
C ALA A 92 9.14 2.79 -0.06
N PRO A 93 8.04 3.31 0.51
CA PRO A 93 6.87 2.50 0.81
C PRO A 93 6.20 1.93 -0.44
N GLU A 94 5.81 0.67 -0.39
CA GLU A 94 4.94 0.11 -1.43
C GLU A 94 3.55 0.77 -1.39
N MET A 95 2.95 0.96 -2.55
CA MET A 95 1.57 1.41 -2.66
C MET A 95 0.88 0.79 -3.87
N THR A 96 -0.45 0.76 -3.87
CA THR A 96 -1.24 0.25 -5.00
C THR A 96 -1.22 1.21 -6.19
N LEU A 97 -1.45 0.68 -7.40
CA LEU A 97 -1.60 1.49 -8.62
C LEU A 97 -2.66 2.60 -8.45
N THR A 98 -3.79 2.29 -7.82
CA THR A 98 -4.86 3.27 -7.57
C THR A 98 -4.37 4.42 -6.71
N ARG A 99 -3.66 4.10 -5.62
CA ARG A 99 -3.16 5.11 -4.69
C ARG A 99 -2.03 5.95 -5.32
N PHE A 100 -1.13 5.31 -6.06
CA PHE A 100 -0.13 6.00 -6.88
C PHE A 100 -0.79 6.97 -7.86
N GLY A 101 -1.81 6.53 -8.60
CA GLY A 101 -2.52 7.37 -9.56
C GLY A 101 -3.30 8.54 -8.94
N LEU A 102 -3.75 8.42 -7.68
CA LEU A 102 -4.34 9.54 -6.93
C LEU A 102 -3.26 10.55 -6.52
N LEU A 103 -2.12 10.08 -6.01
CA LEU A 103 -1.00 10.93 -5.61
C LEU A 103 -0.39 11.68 -6.79
N MET A 104 -0.26 11.02 -7.96
CA MET A 104 0.23 11.65 -9.19
C MET A 104 -0.59 12.87 -9.63
N GLN A 105 -1.90 12.91 -9.34
CA GLN A 105 -2.75 14.08 -9.65
C GLN A 105 -2.41 15.31 -8.80
N GLN A 106 -1.66 15.13 -7.71
CA GLN A 106 -1.18 16.21 -6.84
C GLN A 106 0.22 16.69 -7.24
N THR A 107 0.74 16.25 -8.38
CA THR A 107 2.08 16.58 -8.87
C THR A 107 1.99 17.47 -10.11
N SER A 108 3.13 18.00 -10.56
CA SER A 108 3.19 18.84 -11.77
C SER A 108 3.09 18.04 -13.08
N ILE A 109 3.14 16.70 -13.03
CA ILE A 109 3.08 15.87 -14.24
C ILE A 109 1.63 15.79 -14.73
N ARG A 110 1.37 16.30 -15.94
CA ARG A 110 0.03 16.32 -16.52
C ARG A 110 -0.48 14.90 -16.79
N ARG A 111 -1.66 14.60 -16.23
CA ARG A 111 -2.39 13.36 -16.48
C ARG A 111 -3.32 13.52 -17.68
N VAL A 112 -3.26 12.57 -18.61
CA VAL A 112 -4.14 12.53 -19.79
C VAL A 112 -5.10 11.35 -19.66
N PRO A 113 -6.42 11.59 -19.46
CA PRO A 113 -7.41 10.53 -19.41
C PRO A 113 -7.68 9.97 -20.83
N GLY A 114 -8.09 8.69 -20.89
CA GLY A 114 -8.43 8.01 -22.13
C GLY A 114 -8.68 6.53 -21.87
N ARG A 115 -8.79 5.71 -22.92
CA ARG A 115 -8.88 4.23 -22.80
C ARG A 115 -7.72 3.65 -22.00
N VAL A 116 -6.54 4.25 -22.14
CA VAL A 116 -5.38 4.04 -21.30
C VAL A 116 -4.98 5.40 -20.74
N VAL A 117 -4.87 5.50 -19.43
CA VAL A 117 -4.39 6.72 -18.77
C VAL A 117 -2.90 6.86 -19.00
N THR A 118 -2.46 8.04 -19.45
CA THR A 118 -1.05 8.38 -19.63
C THR A 118 -0.67 9.63 -18.84
N TYR A 119 0.63 9.85 -18.73
CA TYR A 119 1.24 11.03 -18.12
C TYR A 119 2.22 11.67 -19.11
N GLU A 120 2.18 12.99 -19.24
CA GLU A 120 3.10 13.78 -20.07
C GLU A 120 4.46 13.92 -19.40
N ALA A 121 5.27 12.89 -19.58
CA ALA A 121 6.58 12.79 -19.00
C ALA A 121 7.46 11.87 -19.85
N ARG A 122 8.77 11.97 -19.65
CA ARG A 122 9.75 11.00 -20.10
C ARG A 122 10.61 10.53 -18.93
N PHE A 123 11.15 9.33 -19.06
CA PHE A 123 12.18 8.85 -18.14
C PHE A 123 13.48 9.63 -18.35
N LYS A 124 14.23 9.81 -17.26
CA LYS A 124 15.59 10.33 -17.27
C LYS A 124 16.57 9.31 -17.84
#